data_AF-A0A0U5G9N8-F1
#
_entry.id   AF-A0A0U5G9N8-F1
#
_cell.length_a   1.000
_cell.length_b   1.000
_cell.length_c   1.000
_cell.angle_alpha   90.00
_cell.angle_beta   90.00
_cell.angle_gamma   90.00
#
_symmetry.space_group_name_H-M   'P 1'
#
loop_
_entity.id
_entity.type
_entity.pdbx_description
1 polymer ?
#
loop_
_entity_poly.entity_id
_entity_poly.type
_entity_poly.pdbx_seq_one_letter_code
_entity_poly.pdbx_strand_id
1 'polypeptide(L)'
;MAGKKKNRKVSQSSVPADPEPEPESSSWPDGKAQEHLLNLIAGLHLNSEYSDLEIICKGRTFPAHKLVVCSRSEYFKRACFGEFKETREPICLDNTDPVLLEKVLEFLYTGNYTVGRLIPEAQDPQLDCDTECPKVHAPNQLASKVEEATDEITIHSSENIAQDPMGGSDQSDQEDAVEPVIDPSAKFHPCYFHMRVFGEADYFMISSLKDKAREQFRTSFTNCSERDLFAEVIKELYSERANYQELKTLAIDVVVNNLPSLRKGFSTAIDSELLEAVPNFAVDLCLATMDKYVSEPPNMKPYPFATGFEYKGVDYESLSWGFGNN
;
A
#
# COMPACT_ATOMS: atom_id res chain seq x y z
N MET A 1 45.91 -13.30 -72.96
CA MET A 1 45.19 -13.20 -74.25
C MET A 1 43.88 -13.95 -74.08
N ALA A 2 42.79 -13.29 -73.66
CA ALA A 2 41.89 -12.41 -74.41
C ALA A 2 40.96 -13.20 -75.35
N GLY A 3 39.65 -13.20 -75.06
CA GLY A 3 38.65 -13.89 -75.88
C GLY A 3 37.18 -13.68 -75.50
N LYS A 4 36.76 -12.41 -75.38
CA LYS A 4 35.39 -11.85 -75.49
C LYS A 4 34.20 -12.83 -75.54
N LYS A 5 33.33 -12.79 -74.51
CA LYS A 5 31.90 -13.16 -74.63
C LYS A 5 31.13 -11.97 -75.21
N LYS A 6 30.48 -12.18 -76.37
CA LYS A 6 29.56 -11.25 -77.03
C LYS A 6 28.13 -11.46 -76.53
N ASN A 7 27.47 -10.36 -76.18
CA ASN A 7 26.05 -10.24 -75.93
C ASN A 7 25.19 -10.74 -77.11
N ARG A 8 24.11 -11.47 -76.82
CA ARG A 8 22.89 -11.47 -77.63
C ARG A 8 21.69 -11.16 -76.74
N LYS A 9 21.08 -10.04 -77.08
CA LYS A 9 19.89 -9.41 -76.52
C LYS A 9 18.68 -10.29 -76.87
N VAL A 10 17.92 -10.75 -75.87
CA VAL A 10 16.58 -11.29 -76.06
C VAL A 10 15.62 -10.29 -75.42
N SER A 11 14.73 -9.77 -76.24
CA SER A 11 13.73 -8.77 -75.93
C SER A 11 12.71 -9.36 -74.95
N GLN A 12 12.63 -8.82 -73.74
CA GLN A 12 11.53 -9.10 -72.82
C GLN A 12 10.31 -8.25 -73.23
N SER A 13 9.22 -8.92 -73.61
CA SER A 13 7.91 -8.28 -73.75
C SER A 13 7.34 -8.05 -72.36
N SER A 14 7.04 -6.79 -72.07
CA SER A 14 6.34 -6.30 -70.90
C SER A 14 4.92 -6.89 -70.80
N VAL A 15 4.67 -7.68 -69.76
CA VAL A 15 3.32 -7.94 -69.24
C VAL A 15 3.20 -7.08 -67.97
N PRO A 16 2.15 -6.25 -67.79
CA PRO A 16 1.95 -5.55 -66.54
C PRO A 16 1.57 -6.57 -65.47
N ALA A 17 2.33 -6.61 -64.37
CA ALA A 17 1.92 -7.33 -63.17
C ALA A 17 0.74 -6.58 -62.53
N ASP A 18 -0.35 -7.28 -62.26
CA ASP A 18 -1.44 -6.77 -61.43
C ASP A 18 -0.87 -6.35 -60.05
N PRO A 19 -1.32 -5.21 -59.49
CA PRO A 19 -0.89 -4.81 -58.15
C PRO A 19 -1.42 -5.83 -57.14
N GLU A 20 -0.50 -6.43 -56.41
CA GLU A 20 -0.74 -7.26 -55.22
C GLU A 20 -1.61 -6.44 -54.24
N PRO A 21 -2.73 -7.00 -53.74
CA PRO A 21 -3.59 -6.26 -52.82
C PRO A 21 -2.82 -5.98 -51.53
N GLU A 22 -2.64 -4.70 -51.22
CA GLU A 22 -2.08 -4.23 -49.95
C GLU A 22 -2.86 -4.85 -48.78
N PRO A 23 -2.18 -5.24 -47.68
CA PRO A 23 -2.84 -5.86 -46.55
C PRO A 23 -3.84 -4.86 -45.96
N GLU A 24 -5.11 -5.27 -45.92
CA GLU A 24 -6.21 -4.51 -45.34
C GLU A 24 -5.78 -3.98 -43.97
N SER A 25 -5.77 -2.64 -43.86
CA SER A 25 -5.46 -1.95 -42.62
C SER A 25 -6.48 -2.40 -41.57
N SER A 26 -5.97 -3.10 -40.56
CA SER A 26 -6.73 -3.48 -39.38
C SER A 26 -7.37 -2.22 -38.79
N SER A 27 -8.69 -2.10 -38.95
CA SER A 27 -9.50 -1.04 -38.37
C SER A 27 -9.60 -1.26 -36.87
N TRP A 28 -8.64 -0.71 -36.13
CA TRP A 28 -8.72 -0.57 -34.68
C TRP A 28 -10.00 0.21 -34.31
N PRO A 29 -10.68 -0.13 -33.20
CA PRO A 29 -11.95 0.49 -32.83
C PRO A 29 -11.82 2.01 -32.74
N ASP A 30 -12.88 2.72 -33.16
CA ASP A 30 -13.01 4.18 -33.05
C ASP A 30 -12.69 4.61 -31.61
N GLY A 31 -11.61 5.37 -31.41
CA GLY A 31 -11.12 5.77 -30.09
C GLY A 31 -12.18 6.45 -29.22
N LYS A 32 -13.20 7.06 -29.85
CA LYS A 32 -14.36 7.64 -29.16
C LYS A 32 -15.24 6.61 -28.47
N ALA A 33 -15.45 5.44 -29.09
CA ALA A 33 -16.25 4.37 -28.49
C ALA A 33 -15.53 3.77 -27.26
N GLN A 34 -14.20 3.62 -27.35
CA GLN A 34 -13.38 3.18 -26.23
C GLN A 34 -13.42 4.19 -25.07
N GLU A 35 -13.25 5.48 -25.36
CA GLU A 35 -13.35 6.54 -24.34
C GLU A 35 -14.73 6.58 -23.68
N HIS A 36 -15.80 6.45 -24.46
CA HIS A 36 -17.16 6.41 -23.91
C HIS A 36 -17.36 5.24 -22.95
N LEU A 37 -16.89 4.03 -23.31
CA LEU A 37 -16.96 2.87 -22.43
C LEU A 37 -16.16 3.04 -21.14
N LEU A 38 -14.96 3.63 -21.22
CA LEU A 38 -14.14 3.93 -20.04
C LEU A 38 -14.84 4.93 -19.11
N ASN A 39 -15.47 5.96 -19.67
CA ASN A 39 -16.21 6.96 -18.90
C ASN A 39 -17.44 6.35 -18.21
N LEU A 40 -18.15 5.42 -18.87
CA LEU A 40 -19.25 4.68 -18.25
C LEU A 40 -18.77 3.86 -17.06
N ILE A 41 -17.67 3.11 -17.21
CA ILE A 41 -17.10 2.32 -16.11
C ILE A 41 -16.62 3.23 -14.97
N ALA A 42 -15.92 4.32 -15.30
CA ALA A 42 -15.47 5.29 -14.29
C ALA A 42 -16.63 5.90 -13.50
N GLY A 43 -17.76 6.16 -14.15
CA GLY A 43 -18.99 6.67 -13.53
C GLY A 43 -19.68 5.71 -12.56
N LEU A 44 -19.29 4.43 -12.53
CA LEU A 44 -19.78 3.45 -11.56
C LEU A 44 -19.01 3.51 -10.23
N HIS A 45 -17.91 4.25 -10.15
CA HIS A 45 -17.12 4.37 -8.92
C HIS A 45 -17.95 5.00 -7.79
N LEU A 46 -18.12 4.26 -6.69
CA LEU A 46 -18.96 4.61 -5.53
C LEU A 46 -20.44 4.91 -5.88
N ASN A 47 -20.88 4.56 -7.08
CA ASN A 47 -22.27 4.61 -7.46
C ASN A 47 -22.95 3.31 -6.98
N SER A 48 -24.09 3.44 -6.31
CA SER A 48 -24.87 2.29 -5.84
C SER A 48 -25.71 1.65 -6.96
N GLU A 49 -25.93 2.33 -8.07
CA GLU A 49 -26.69 1.80 -9.21
C GLU A 49 -25.98 0.56 -9.80
N TYR A 50 -26.69 -0.57 -9.89
CA TYR A 50 -26.17 -1.88 -10.31
C TYR A 50 -25.09 -2.49 -9.39
N SER A 51 -24.80 -1.89 -8.24
CA SER A 51 -23.89 -2.47 -7.26
C SER A 51 -24.43 -3.79 -6.73
N ASP A 52 -23.55 -4.79 -6.64
CA ASP A 52 -23.86 -6.15 -6.20
C ASP A 52 -22.90 -6.60 -5.08
N LEU A 53 -22.18 -5.65 -4.48
CA LEU A 53 -21.25 -5.83 -3.38
C LEU A 53 -21.23 -4.60 -2.48
N GLU A 54 -21.21 -4.82 -1.17
CA GLU A 54 -20.92 -3.81 -0.16
C GLU A 54 -19.60 -4.12 0.55
N ILE A 55 -18.76 -3.10 0.69
CA ILE A 55 -17.51 -3.17 1.45
C ILE A 55 -17.64 -2.22 2.64
N ILE A 56 -17.55 -2.76 3.85
CA ILE A 56 -17.62 -1.99 5.10
C ILE A 56 -16.19 -1.79 5.59
N CYS A 57 -15.80 -0.54 5.83
CA CYS A 57 -14.47 -0.18 6.31
C CYS A 57 -14.60 0.89 7.39
N LYS A 58 -14.25 0.53 8.64
CA LYS A 58 -14.36 1.38 9.84
C LYS A 58 -15.70 2.14 9.93
N GLY A 59 -16.81 1.43 9.77
CA GLY A 59 -18.17 1.99 9.86
C GLY A 59 -18.67 2.71 8.60
N ARG A 60 -17.85 2.82 7.54
CA ARG A 60 -18.25 3.39 6.25
C ARG A 60 -18.55 2.30 5.24
N THR A 61 -19.68 2.41 4.55
CA THR A 61 -20.07 1.47 3.49
C THR A 61 -19.71 2.03 2.12
N PHE A 62 -19.06 1.21 1.30
CA PHE A 62 -18.67 1.51 -0.06
C PHE A 62 -19.40 0.56 -1.02
N PRO A 63 -20.33 1.06 -1.85
CA PRO A 63 -20.95 0.23 -2.88
C PRO A 63 -19.93 -0.09 -3.97
N ALA A 64 -19.96 -1.32 -4.46
CA ALA A 64 -19.04 -1.80 -5.47
C ALA A 64 -19.70 -2.81 -6.41
N HIS A 65 -19.03 -3.06 -7.53
CA HIS A 65 -19.46 -3.97 -8.58
C HIS A 65 -18.47 -5.13 -8.66
N LYS A 66 -18.89 -6.34 -8.32
CA LYS A 66 -18.06 -7.56 -8.32
C LYS A 66 -17.33 -7.73 -9.65
N LEU A 67 -18.03 -7.49 -10.76
CA LEU A 67 -17.46 -7.59 -12.10
C LEU A 67 -16.21 -6.71 -12.26
N VAL A 68 -16.21 -5.50 -11.70
CA VAL A 68 -15.06 -4.58 -11.79
C VAL A 68 -13.98 -4.97 -10.79
N VAL A 69 -14.34 -5.10 -9.50
CA VAL A 69 -13.35 -5.27 -8.44
C VAL A 69 -12.69 -6.65 -8.45
N CYS A 70 -13.45 -7.72 -8.70
CA CYS A 70 -12.90 -9.09 -8.74
C CYS A 70 -12.05 -9.33 -10.00
N SER A 71 -12.34 -8.65 -11.11
CA SER A 71 -11.55 -8.77 -12.33
C SER A 71 -10.17 -8.11 -12.21
N ARG A 72 -9.99 -7.23 -11.21
CA ARG A 72 -8.79 -6.40 -11.07
C ARG A 72 -8.06 -6.58 -9.74
N SER A 73 -8.62 -7.38 -8.82
CA SER A 73 -8.03 -7.72 -7.53
C SER A 73 -8.30 -9.18 -7.21
N GLU A 74 -7.21 -9.94 -7.08
CA GLU A 74 -7.29 -11.35 -6.68
C GLU A 74 -7.79 -11.49 -5.23
N TYR A 75 -7.53 -10.51 -4.36
CA TYR A 75 -8.12 -10.43 -3.02
C TYR A 75 -9.65 -10.39 -3.11
N PHE A 76 -10.22 -9.41 -3.82
CA PHE A 76 -11.68 -9.27 -3.90
C PHE A 76 -12.34 -10.48 -4.58
N LYS A 77 -11.68 -11.06 -5.59
CA LYS A 77 -12.14 -12.30 -6.21
C LYS A 77 -12.23 -13.45 -5.21
N ARG A 78 -11.21 -13.64 -4.38
CA ARG A 78 -11.20 -14.68 -3.33
C ARG A 78 -12.20 -14.38 -2.22
N ALA A 79 -12.34 -13.11 -1.83
CA ALA A 79 -13.32 -12.69 -0.83
C ALA A 79 -14.77 -12.91 -1.30
N CYS A 80 -15.07 -12.69 -2.58
CA CYS A 80 -16.41 -12.87 -3.13
C CYS A 80 -16.74 -14.32 -3.51
N PHE A 81 -15.76 -15.09 -4.00
CA PHE A 81 -16.00 -16.40 -4.62
C PHE A 81 -15.20 -17.55 -4.01
N GLY A 82 -14.49 -17.33 -2.90
CA GLY A 82 -13.70 -18.36 -2.23
C GLY A 82 -14.55 -19.38 -1.47
N GLU A 83 -13.97 -20.55 -1.18
CA GLU A 83 -14.67 -21.63 -0.47
C GLU A 83 -14.60 -21.51 1.07
N PHE A 84 -14.06 -20.41 1.59
CA PHE A 84 -13.86 -20.18 3.03
C PHE A 84 -15.06 -19.46 3.67
N LYS A 85 -15.26 -19.66 4.98
CA LYS A 85 -16.41 -19.12 5.76
C LYS A 85 -16.57 -17.59 5.75
N GLU A 86 -15.62 -16.87 5.17
CA GLU A 86 -15.63 -15.41 4.96
C GLU A 86 -16.30 -14.98 3.64
N THR A 87 -16.82 -15.90 2.81
CA THR A 87 -17.78 -15.56 1.72
C THR A 87 -19.15 -15.19 2.26
N ARG A 88 -19.17 -14.28 3.23
CA ARG A 88 -20.38 -13.64 3.75
C ARG A 88 -20.26 -12.17 3.42
N GLU A 89 -21.02 -11.77 2.41
CA GLU A 89 -21.30 -10.36 2.18
C GLU A 89 -21.99 -9.80 3.44
N PRO A 90 -21.62 -8.60 3.89
CA PRO A 90 -20.66 -7.65 3.31
C PRO A 90 -19.18 -7.97 3.59
N ILE A 91 -18.25 -7.49 2.76
CA ILE A 91 -16.80 -7.58 3.04
C ILE A 91 -16.43 -6.55 4.09
N CYS A 92 -15.93 -6.97 5.26
CA CYS A 92 -15.50 -6.08 6.34
C CYS A 92 -13.97 -5.91 6.37
N LEU A 93 -13.51 -4.65 6.41
CA LEU A 93 -12.10 -4.25 6.40
C LEU A 93 -11.81 -3.32 7.59
N ASP A 94 -11.57 -3.90 8.76
CA ASP A 94 -11.40 -3.12 9.99
C ASP A 94 -10.00 -2.48 10.13
N ASN A 95 -8.99 -3.09 9.51
CA ASN A 95 -7.59 -2.64 9.60
C ASN A 95 -7.16 -1.69 8.47
N THR A 96 -8.03 -1.45 7.49
CA THR A 96 -7.75 -0.57 6.35
C THR A 96 -8.20 0.86 6.65
N ASP A 97 -7.46 1.85 6.17
CA ASP A 97 -7.90 3.25 6.21
C ASP A 97 -8.98 3.50 5.14
N PRO A 98 -10.17 4.02 5.48
CA PRO A 98 -11.23 4.30 4.51
C PRO A 98 -10.80 5.24 3.38
N VAL A 99 -9.88 6.18 3.63
CA VAL A 99 -9.32 7.08 2.61
C VAL A 99 -8.49 6.30 1.61
N LEU A 100 -7.64 5.38 2.08
CA LEU A 100 -6.81 4.57 1.19
C LEU A 100 -7.66 3.54 0.43
N LEU A 101 -8.66 2.93 1.08
CA LEU A 101 -9.59 2.01 0.42
C LEU A 101 -10.33 2.70 -0.73
N GLU A 102 -10.79 3.93 -0.54
CA GLU A 102 -11.39 4.68 -1.65
C GLU A 102 -10.41 4.87 -2.80
N LYS A 103 -9.13 5.13 -2.54
CA LYS A 103 -8.14 5.28 -3.63
C LYS A 103 -7.85 3.98 -4.34
N VAL A 104 -7.88 2.87 -3.61
CA VAL A 104 -7.85 1.54 -4.21
C VAL A 104 -9.06 1.36 -5.14
N LEU A 105 -10.27 1.65 -4.66
CA LEU A 105 -11.49 1.55 -5.46
C LEU A 105 -11.44 2.50 -6.67
N GLU A 106 -11.05 3.76 -6.49
CA GLU A 106 -10.90 4.77 -7.55
C GLU A 106 -10.02 4.22 -8.67
N PHE A 107 -8.90 3.59 -8.32
CA PHE A 107 -8.00 2.96 -9.28
C PHE A 107 -8.63 1.75 -9.99
N LEU A 108 -9.44 0.94 -9.31
CA LEU A 108 -10.09 -0.21 -9.93
C LEU A 108 -11.06 0.22 -11.04
N TYR A 109 -11.76 1.35 -10.90
CA TYR A 109 -12.68 1.85 -11.92
C TYR A 109 -12.01 2.73 -12.98
N THR A 110 -11.00 3.53 -12.60
CA THR A 110 -10.47 4.59 -13.48
C THR A 110 -9.05 4.32 -13.99
N GLY A 111 -8.32 3.37 -13.39
CA GLY A 111 -6.89 3.17 -13.64
C GLY A 111 -5.99 4.28 -13.07
N ASN A 112 -6.55 5.20 -12.27
CA ASN A 112 -5.82 6.27 -11.61
C ASN A 112 -6.34 6.49 -10.19
N TYR A 113 -5.59 7.21 -9.37
CA TYR A 113 -6.06 7.65 -8.06
C TYR A 113 -5.53 9.05 -7.76
N THR A 114 -6.29 9.79 -6.99
CA THR A 114 -5.95 11.16 -6.58
C THR A 114 -5.31 11.16 -5.18
N VAL A 115 -4.45 12.15 -4.91
CA VAL A 115 -3.87 12.39 -3.58
C VAL A 115 -4.81 13.30 -2.79
N GLY A 116 -5.24 12.88 -1.60
CA GLY A 116 -6.25 13.58 -0.81
C GLY A 116 -7.68 13.31 -1.29
N ARG A 117 -8.65 13.40 -0.36
CA ARG A 117 -10.07 13.14 -0.66
C ARG A 117 -10.75 14.37 -1.25
N LEU A 118 -11.54 14.15 -2.29
CA LEU A 118 -12.82 14.82 -2.42
C LEU A 118 -13.84 13.86 -1.81
N ILE A 119 -14.25 14.10 -0.56
CA ILE A 119 -15.65 13.83 -0.23
C ILE A 119 -16.27 15.20 0.00
N PRO A 120 -17.32 15.58 -0.73
CA PRO A 120 -18.30 16.50 -0.19
C PRO A 120 -18.77 15.87 1.12
N GLU A 121 -18.64 16.58 2.24
CA GLU A 121 -19.25 16.13 3.50
C GLU A 121 -20.66 15.64 3.21
N ALA A 122 -20.93 14.37 3.54
CA ALA A 122 -22.29 13.88 3.51
C ALA A 122 -23.08 14.82 4.42
N GLN A 123 -24.06 15.52 3.86
CA GLN A 123 -25.01 16.29 4.65
C GLN A 123 -25.59 15.34 5.68
N ASP A 124 -25.28 15.66 6.93
CA ASP A 124 -25.86 15.09 8.12
C ASP A 124 -27.39 15.08 7.97
N PRO A 125 -28.05 13.93 7.78
CA PRO A 125 -29.49 13.88 7.94
C PRO A 125 -29.73 14.03 9.43
N GLN A 126 -30.12 15.24 9.84
CA GLN A 126 -30.54 15.56 11.19
C GLN A 126 -31.26 14.38 11.85
N LEU A 127 -30.68 13.84 12.91
CA LEU A 127 -31.41 13.09 13.92
C LEU A 127 -32.38 14.05 14.63
N ASP A 128 -33.55 14.25 14.03
CA ASP A 128 -34.77 14.54 14.80
C ASP A 128 -35.46 13.19 15.03
N CYS A 129 -35.02 12.45 16.05
CA CYS A 129 -35.70 11.25 16.52
C CYS A 129 -36.68 11.60 17.65
N ASP A 130 -37.78 12.26 17.31
CA ASP A 130 -38.99 12.28 18.13
C ASP A 130 -40.20 12.20 17.20
N THR A 131 -40.69 10.99 16.90
CA THR A 131 -42.12 10.65 16.74
C THR A 131 -42.28 9.13 16.48
N GLU A 132 -42.76 8.44 17.51
CA GLU A 132 -43.57 7.20 17.56
C GLU A 132 -43.58 6.20 16.37
N CYS A 133 -43.09 4.98 16.63
CA CYS A 133 -43.36 3.79 15.81
C CYS A 133 -44.81 3.29 15.96
N PRO A 134 -45.57 3.07 14.86
CA PRO A 134 -46.81 2.29 14.91
C PRO A 134 -46.53 0.78 15.04
N LYS A 135 -47.02 0.17 16.12
CA LYS A 135 -47.01 -1.28 16.35
C LYS A 135 -47.87 -1.99 15.29
N VAL A 136 -47.27 -2.77 14.39
CA VAL A 136 -48.00 -3.75 13.58
C VAL A 136 -47.99 -5.10 14.28
N HIS A 137 -49.20 -5.54 14.62
CA HIS A 137 -49.52 -6.80 15.27
C HIS A 137 -49.31 -8.00 14.32
N ALA A 138 -48.77 -9.09 14.88
CA ALA A 138 -48.83 -10.42 14.29
C ALA A 138 -50.29 -10.95 14.26
N PRO A 139 -50.69 -11.75 13.26
CA PRO A 139 -52.04 -12.29 13.17
C PRO A 139 -52.25 -13.49 14.10
N ASN A 140 -53.32 -13.41 14.91
CA ASN A 140 -53.86 -14.48 15.75
C ASN A 140 -54.41 -15.64 14.91
N GLN A 141 -54.06 -16.86 15.30
CA GLN A 141 -54.85 -18.07 15.05
C GLN A 141 -55.75 -18.32 16.26
N LEU A 142 -57.02 -18.65 16.03
CA LEU A 142 -57.96 -19.13 17.04
C LEU A 142 -58.66 -20.38 16.53
N ALA A 143 -58.45 -21.53 17.19
CA ALA A 143 -59.50 -22.51 17.42
C ALA A 143 -59.14 -23.50 18.54
N SER A 144 -60.14 -23.69 19.40
CA SER A 144 -60.42 -24.84 20.30
C SER A 144 -59.88 -24.86 21.73
N LYS A 145 -60.85 -25.12 22.61
CA LYS A 145 -60.88 -25.24 24.08
C LYS A 145 -60.35 -26.61 24.53
N VAL A 146 -59.90 -26.76 25.79
CA VAL A 146 -60.60 -27.31 26.99
C VAL A 146 -59.58 -27.44 28.15
N GLU A 147 -60.08 -27.22 29.38
CA GLU A 147 -59.66 -27.49 30.79
C GLU A 147 -58.38 -28.35 31.06
N GLU A 148 -57.63 -28.27 32.18
CA GLU A 148 -58.04 -28.32 33.60
C GLU A 148 -56.81 -28.12 34.56
N ALA A 149 -57.07 -27.47 35.72
CA ALA A 149 -56.52 -27.57 37.10
C ALA A 149 -55.02 -27.66 37.52
N THR A 150 -54.75 -26.90 38.62
CA THR A 150 -53.87 -27.16 39.80
C THR A 150 -52.35 -27.25 39.58
N ASP A 151 -51.44 -26.70 40.40
CA ASP A 151 -51.41 -26.45 41.85
C ASP A 151 -50.40 -25.33 42.21
N GLU A 152 -50.57 -24.80 43.42
CA GLU A 152 -49.74 -23.79 44.10
C GLU A 152 -48.29 -24.23 44.41
N ILE A 153 -47.40 -23.26 44.68
CA ILE A 153 -46.72 -23.02 45.98
C ILE A 153 -45.63 -21.94 45.83
N THR A 154 -45.99 -20.72 46.25
CA THR A 154 -45.34 -19.79 47.22
C THR A 154 -43.91 -20.18 47.72
N ILE A 155 -42.87 -19.31 47.78
CA ILE A 155 -42.59 -18.30 48.84
C ILE A 155 -41.25 -17.59 48.56
N HIS A 156 -41.31 -16.24 48.59
CA HIS A 156 -40.43 -15.19 49.15
C HIS A 156 -38.88 -15.23 49.03
N SER A 157 -38.26 -14.20 48.44
CA SER A 157 -37.86 -12.88 49.02
C SER A 157 -36.79 -13.03 50.11
N SER A 158 -35.59 -12.45 50.01
CA SER A 158 -35.26 -11.04 50.38
C SER A 158 -33.73 -10.92 50.32
N GLU A 159 -33.12 -9.93 49.66
CA GLU A 159 -32.93 -8.52 50.03
C GLU A 159 -31.99 -8.22 51.22
N ASN A 160 -31.09 -7.26 50.96
CA ASN A 160 -30.49 -6.23 51.84
C ASN A 160 -29.02 -6.42 52.28
N ILE A 161 -28.09 -5.60 51.75
CA ILE A 161 -27.73 -4.18 52.06
C ILE A 161 -26.67 -4.10 53.18
N ALA A 162 -25.51 -3.50 52.84
CA ALA A 162 -24.80 -2.39 53.52
C ALA A 162 -23.29 -2.56 53.79
N GLN A 163 -22.55 -1.56 53.28
CA GLN A 163 -21.52 -0.73 53.95
C GLN A 163 -20.03 -1.14 53.95
N ASP A 164 -19.29 -0.39 53.12
CA ASP A 164 -17.94 0.19 53.26
C ASP A 164 -17.48 0.51 54.71
N PRO A 165 -16.15 0.58 55.05
CA PRO A 165 -15.23 1.57 54.42
C PRO A 165 -13.69 1.33 54.37
N MET A 166 -13.06 2.09 53.45
CA MET A 166 -11.73 2.77 53.49
C MET A 166 -10.41 1.98 53.57
N GLY A 167 -9.58 2.18 52.53
CA GLY A 167 -8.13 2.43 52.68
C GLY A 167 -7.21 1.53 51.84
N GLY A 168 -6.40 2.14 50.97
CA GLY A 168 -5.19 1.51 50.43
C GLY A 168 -4.98 1.73 48.94
N SER A 169 -4.12 2.70 48.61
CA SER A 169 -3.44 2.86 47.33
C SER A 169 -2.70 1.58 46.91
N ASP A 170 -2.78 1.19 45.64
CA ASP A 170 -1.60 0.83 44.87
C ASP A 170 -1.88 0.80 43.36
N GLN A 171 -0.87 1.25 42.64
CA GLN A 171 -0.83 1.56 41.21
C GLN A 171 -0.81 0.29 40.35
N SER A 172 -1.55 0.32 39.25
CA SER A 172 -1.22 -0.46 38.06
C SER A 172 -1.61 0.35 36.83
N ASP A 173 -0.67 1.14 36.33
CA ASP A 173 -0.78 1.81 35.03
C ASP A 173 -0.75 0.72 33.95
N GLN A 174 -1.93 0.45 33.39
CA GLN A 174 -2.09 -0.30 32.17
C GLN A 174 -1.98 0.70 31.02
N GLU A 175 -0.83 0.70 30.36
CA GLU A 175 -0.59 1.45 29.13
C GLU A 175 -1.47 0.87 28.02
N ASP A 176 -2.69 1.39 27.89
CA ASP A 176 -3.49 1.23 26.68
C ASP A 176 -2.76 1.96 25.55
N ALA A 177 -2.29 1.18 24.57
CA ALA A 177 -1.75 1.67 23.32
C ALA A 177 -2.85 2.42 22.56
N VAL A 178 -2.93 3.73 22.79
CA VAL A 178 -3.76 4.64 22.00
C VAL A 178 -3.12 4.72 20.61
N GLU A 179 -3.67 3.97 19.65
CA GLU A 179 -3.41 4.25 18.24
C GLU A 179 -3.73 5.72 17.98
N PRO A 180 -2.84 6.48 17.31
CA PRO A 180 -3.07 7.89 17.08
C PRO A 180 -4.34 8.04 16.22
N VAL A 181 -5.32 8.74 16.77
CA VAL A 181 -6.52 9.19 16.05
C VAL A 181 -6.05 10.06 14.90
N ILE A 182 -6.05 9.51 13.68
CA ILE A 182 -5.63 10.20 12.47
C ILE A 182 -6.67 11.27 12.16
N ASP A 183 -6.27 12.55 12.23
CA ASP A 183 -7.05 13.70 11.80
C ASP A 183 -7.49 13.51 10.33
N PRO A 184 -8.79 13.37 10.03
CA PRO A 184 -9.30 13.18 8.67
C PRO A 184 -9.04 14.39 7.73
N SER A 185 -8.60 15.52 8.29
CA SER A 185 -8.34 16.79 7.58
C SER A 185 -6.87 17.03 7.24
N ALA A 186 -5.94 16.21 7.75
CA ALA A 186 -4.52 16.36 7.47
C ALA A 186 -4.23 16.01 6.01
N LYS A 187 -3.84 17.02 5.21
CA LYS A 187 -3.29 16.82 3.87
C LYS A 187 -2.01 15.97 3.99
N PHE A 188 -2.11 14.67 3.75
CA PHE A 188 -0.94 13.80 3.70
C PHE A 188 0.02 14.30 2.62
N HIS A 189 1.30 14.42 2.94
CA HIS A 189 2.29 14.73 1.91
C HIS A 189 2.30 13.62 0.84
N PRO A 190 2.46 13.96 -0.45
CA PRO A 190 2.31 12.99 -1.54
C PRO A 190 3.15 11.71 -1.37
N CYS A 191 4.42 11.81 -0.97
CA CYS A 191 5.25 10.61 -0.81
C CYS A 191 4.74 9.67 0.29
N TYR A 192 4.36 10.19 1.46
CA TYR A 192 3.78 9.36 2.51
C TYR A 192 2.48 8.69 2.02
N PHE A 193 1.64 9.45 1.32
CA PHE A 193 0.39 8.94 0.76
C PHE A 193 0.61 7.81 -0.25
N HIS A 194 1.50 7.99 -1.23
CA HIS A 194 1.80 6.98 -2.24
C HIS A 194 2.41 5.71 -1.65
N MET A 195 3.25 5.84 -0.62
CA MET A 195 3.76 4.69 0.14
C MET A 195 2.62 3.92 0.81
N ARG A 196 1.67 4.60 1.44
CA ARG A 196 0.52 3.94 2.07
C ARG A 196 -0.38 3.25 1.04
N VAL A 197 -0.66 3.90 -0.09
CA VAL A 197 -1.39 3.27 -1.22
C VAL A 197 -0.65 2.05 -1.75
N PHE A 198 0.68 2.06 -1.81
CA PHE A 198 1.48 0.89 -2.19
C PHE A 198 1.26 -0.29 -1.25
N GLY A 199 1.23 -0.04 0.07
CA GLY A 199 0.94 -1.07 1.07
C GLY A 199 -0.45 -1.71 0.87
N GLU A 200 -1.48 -0.88 0.67
CA GLU A 200 -2.82 -1.37 0.37
C GLU A 200 -2.88 -2.13 -0.97
N ALA A 201 -2.18 -1.65 -1.99
CA ALA A 201 -2.13 -2.32 -3.28
C ALA A 201 -1.53 -3.74 -3.20
N ASP A 202 -0.54 -3.94 -2.32
CA ASP A 202 0.02 -5.25 -2.03
C ASP A 202 -1.01 -6.13 -1.30
N TYR A 203 -1.66 -5.59 -0.26
CA TYR A 203 -2.70 -6.29 0.51
C TYR A 203 -3.87 -6.75 -0.37
N PHE A 204 -4.40 -5.87 -1.22
CA PHE A 204 -5.49 -6.18 -2.16
C PHE A 204 -5.02 -6.93 -3.42
N MET A 205 -3.72 -7.25 -3.52
CA MET A 205 -3.13 -7.98 -4.64
C MET A 205 -3.38 -7.31 -6.01
N ILE A 206 -3.15 -6.00 -6.10
CA ILE A 206 -3.36 -5.18 -7.30
C ILE A 206 -2.01 -4.70 -7.84
N SER A 207 -1.33 -5.53 -8.63
CA SER A 207 0.04 -5.24 -9.10
C SER A 207 0.16 -3.92 -9.87
N SER A 208 -0.82 -3.59 -10.73
CA SER A 208 -0.77 -2.34 -11.51
C SER A 208 -0.93 -1.09 -10.64
N LEU A 209 -1.69 -1.15 -9.53
CA LEU A 209 -1.74 -0.07 -8.56
C LEU A 209 -0.44 0.02 -7.78
N LYS A 210 0.13 -1.12 -7.40
CA LYS A 210 1.41 -1.20 -6.70
C LYS A 210 2.54 -0.57 -7.51
N ASP A 211 2.64 -0.90 -8.80
CA ASP A 211 3.60 -0.28 -9.73
C ASP A 211 3.41 1.23 -9.85
N LYS A 212 2.15 1.69 -9.97
CA LYS A 212 1.82 3.11 -10.09
C LYS A 212 2.16 3.88 -8.81
N ALA A 213 1.82 3.32 -7.66
CA ALA A 213 2.13 3.90 -6.36
C ALA A 213 3.64 3.95 -6.10
N ARG A 214 4.40 2.93 -6.52
CA ARG A 214 5.86 2.93 -6.48
C ARG A 214 6.46 4.08 -7.29
N GLU A 215 5.99 4.31 -8.51
CA GLU A 215 6.51 5.38 -9.37
C GLU A 215 6.18 6.78 -8.83
N GLN A 216 4.95 6.96 -8.34
CA GLN A 216 4.55 8.23 -7.73
C GLN A 216 5.26 8.48 -6.39
N PHE A 217 5.48 7.43 -5.60
CA PHE A 217 6.33 7.49 -4.41
C PHE A 217 7.74 7.93 -4.78
N ARG A 218 8.39 7.30 -5.76
CA ARG A 218 9.74 7.67 -6.20
C ARG A 218 9.84 9.14 -6.56
N THR A 219 8.91 9.60 -7.39
CA THR A 219 8.87 10.99 -7.88
C THR A 219 8.70 11.98 -6.73
N SER A 220 7.73 11.73 -5.84
CA SER A 220 7.45 12.63 -4.73
C SER A 220 8.53 12.58 -3.64
N PHE A 221 9.10 11.41 -3.35
CA PHE A 221 10.15 11.23 -2.34
C PHE A 221 11.48 11.84 -2.77
N THR A 222 11.85 11.74 -4.05
CA THR A 222 13.05 12.40 -4.61
C THR A 222 13.00 13.92 -4.44
N ASN A 223 11.80 14.49 -4.46
CA ASN A 223 11.58 15.93 -4.34
C ASN A 223 11.17 16.36 -2.91
N CYS A 224 11.25 15.47 -1.92
CA CYS A 224 10.86 15.76 -0.54
C CYS A 224 11.85 16.74 0.11
N SER A 225 11.36 17.94 0.45
CA SER A 225 12.16 18.99 1.11
C SER A 225 11.86 19.12 2.62
N GLU A 226 10.78 18.50 3.09
CA GLU A 226 10.34 18.56 4.49
C GLU A 226 11.08 17.49 5.32
N ARG A 227 11.83 17.94 6.35
CA ARG A 227 12.68 17.05 7.16
C ARG A 227 11.89 16.10 8.05
N ASP A 228 10.94 16.63 8.81
CA ASP A 228 10.20 15.85 9.80
C ASP A 228 9.38 14.76 9.09
N LEU A 229 8.76 15.13 7.98
CA LEU A 229 8.08 14.19 7.11
C LEU A 229 9.04 13.15 6.49
N PHE A 230 10.22 13.55 6.03
CA PHE A 230 11.19 12.60 5.51
C PHE A 230 11.52 11.54 6.57
N ALA A 231 11.75 11.96 7.82
CA ALA A 231 11.97 11.06 8.94
C ALA A 231 10.76 10.14 9.20
N GLU A 232 9.53 10.66 9.14
CA GLU A 232 8.30 9.87 9.27
C GLU A 232 8.14 8.83 8.17
N VAL A 233 8.44 9.19 6.92
CA VAL A 233 8.42 8.25 5.78
C VAL A 233 9.42 7.13 6.00
N ILE A 234 10.65 7.44 6.43
CA ILE A 234 11.65 6.42 6.75
C ILE A 234 11.18 5.51 7.90
N LYS A 235 10.63 6.08 8.99
CA LYS A 235 10.08 5.30 10.10
C LYS A 235 8.98 4.34 9.64
N GLU A 236 8.04 4.82 8.83
CA GLU A 236 6.94 4.00 8.31
C GLU A 236 7.42 2.94 7.31
N LEU A 237 8.36 3.26 6.42
CA LEU A 237 8.97 2.29 5.50
C LEU A 237 9.55 1.09 6.25
N TYR A 238 10.19 1.33 7.40
CA TYR A 238 10.81 0.30 8.23
C TYR A 238 9.87 -0.30 9.29
N SER A 239 8.61 0.11 9.34
CA SER A 239 7.59 -0.49 10.20
C SER A 239 7.14 -1.88 9.70
N GLU A 240 6.36 -2.56 10.53
CA GLU A 240 5.73 -3.85 10.19
C GLU A 240 4.31 -3.71 9.64
N ARG A 241 3.83 -2.48 9.40
CA ARG A 241 2.44 -2.23 8.98
C ARG A 241 2.11 -2.85 7.63
N ALA A 242 3.06 -2.85 6.69
CA ALA A 242 2.89 -3.46 5.38
C ALA A 242 4.25 -3.90 4.80
N ASN A 243 4.20 -4.67 3.71
CA ASN A 243 5.39 -5.13 3.03
C ASN A 243 5.99 -4.03 2.12
N TYR A 244 6.83 -3.18 2.71
CA TYR A 244 7.50 -2.09 2.00
C TYR A 244 8.87 -2.45 1.43
N GLN A 245 9.27 -3.72 1.34
CA GLN A 245 10.64 -4.11 0.96
C GLN A 245 11.11 -3.48 -0.36
N GLU A 246 10.25 -3.48 -1.38
CA GLU A 246 10.56 -2.85 -2.66
C GLU A 246 10.72 -1.33 -2.55
N LEU A 247 9.89 -0.66 -1.75
CA LEU A 247 10.03 0.77 -1.50
C LEU A 247 11.24 1.09 -0.63
N LYS A 248 11.65 0.23 0.29
CA LYS A 248 12.88 0.39 1.09
C LYS A 248 14.10 0.45 0.17
N THR A 249 14.25 -0.53 -0.73
CA THR A 249 15.36 -0.56 -1.69
C THR A 249 15.36 0.70 -2.56
N LEU A 250 14.19 1.11 -3.07
CA LEU A 250 14.05 2.32 -3.86
C LEU A 250 14.39 3.60 -3.07
N ALA A 251 13.91 3.71 -1.83
CA ALA A 251 14.18 4.85 -0.97
C ALA A 251 15.67 4.96 -0.64
N ILE A 252 16.35 3.85 -0.35
CA ILE A 252 17.80 3.83 -0.13
C ILE A 252 18.55 4.33 -1.38
N ASP A 253 18.20 3.86 -2.58
CA ASP A 253 18.79 4.37 -3.83
C ASP A 253 18.61 5.88 -3.98
N VAL A 254 17.39 6.38 -3.78
CA VAL A 254 17.09 7.82 -3.85
C VAL A 254 17.91 8.61 -2.83
N VAL A 255 18.00 8.12 -1.59
CA VAL A 255 18.77 8.76 -0.52
C VAL A 255 20.25 8.79 -0.84
N VAL A 256 20.84 7.67 -1.22
CA VAL A 256 22.27 7.55 -1.54
C VAL A 256 22.64 8.43 -2.75
N ASN A 257 21.74 8.60 -3.71
CA ASN A 257 21.95 9.48 -4.86
C ASN A 257 21.82 10.98 -4.53
N ASN A 258 21.08 11.32 -3.47
CA ASN A 258 20.87 12.70 -3.03
C ASN A 258 21.55 13.05 -1.68
N LEU A 259 22.41 12.16 -1.18
CA LEU A 259 23.02 12.25 0.15
C LEU A 259 23.71 13.59 0.46
N PRO A 260 24.45 14.23 -0.48
CA PRO A 260 25.05 15.53 -0.22
C PRO A 260 24.03 16.61 0.15
N SER A 261 22.84 16.59 -0.44
CA SER A 261 21.78 17.55 -0.15
C SER A 261 21.04 17.23 1.13
N LEU A 262 20.89 15.94 1.46
CA LEU A 262 20.17 15.47 2.65
C LEU A 262 21.00 15.60 3.95
N ARG A 263 22.33 15.63 3.86
CA ARG A 263 23.25 15.66 5.01
C ARG A 263 24.02 16.97 5.19
N LYS A 264 24.04 17.87 4.21
CA LYS A 264 24.70 19.19 4.35
C LYS A 264 23.71 20.23 4.86
N GLY A 265 24.23 21.22 5.60
CA GLY A 265 23.46 22.37 6.08
C GLY A 265 23.20 22.34 7.59
N PHE A 266 22.50 23.35 8.09
CA PHE A 266 22.17 23.50 9.52
C PHE A 266 21.01 22.60 9.96
N SER A 267 20.28 22.03 9.01
CA SER A 267 19.05 21.26 9.22
C SER A 267 19.09 20.06 8.27
N THR A 268 19.66 18.94 8.71
CA THR A 268 19.95 17.78 7.85
C THR A 268 18.83 16.74 7.91
N ALA A 269 18.13 16.44 6.81
CA ALA A 269 17.04 15.45 6.80
C ALA A 269 17.45 14.09 7.40
N ILE A 270 18.72 13.70 7.26
CA ILE A 270 19.31 12.55 7.93
C ILE A 270 20.18 13.06 9.06
N ASP A 271 19.74 12.90 10.31
CA ASP A 271 20.48 13.26 11.53
C ASP A 271 20.69 12.05 12.44
N SER A 272 21.43 12.26 13.54
CA SER A 272 21.71 11.17 14.49
C SER A 272 20.44 10.65 15.14
N GLU A 273 19.46 11.52 15.42
CA GLU A 273 18.18 11.14 16.00
C GLU A 273 17.42 10.17 15.09
N LEU A 274 17.33 10.44 13.79
CA LEU A 274 16.69 9.51 12.84
C LEU A 274 17.44 8.18 12.74
N LEU A 275 18.78 8.22 12.68
CA LEU A 275 19.60 7.01 12.55
C LEU A 275 19.51 6.11 13.80
N GLU A 276 19.43 6.72 14.98
CA GLU A 276 19.21 6.00 16.25
C GLU A 276 17.78 5.47 16.35
N ALA A 277 16.79 6.24 15.88
CA ALA A 277 15.38 5.83 15.90
C ALA A 277 15.07 4.69 14.92
N VAL A 278 15.83 4.56 13.82
CA VAL A 278 15.63 3.51 12.81
C VAL A 278 16.96 2.80 12.49
N PRO A 279 17.45 1.89 13.35
CA PRO A 279 18.77 1.28 13.20
C PRO A 279 18.94 0.47 11.91
N ASN A 280 17.89 -0.24 11.47
CA ASN A 280 17.93 -1.00 10.21
C ASN A 280 18.13 -0.08 9.00
N PHE A 281 17.52 1.11 9.01
CA PHE A 281 17.78 2.12 7.98
C PHE A 281 19.23 2.60 8.02
N ALA A 282 19.80 2.81 9.21
CA ALA A 282 21.21 3.19 9.33
C ALA A 282 22.15 2.12 8.74
N VAL A 283 21.91 0.85 9.02
CA VAL A 283 22.67 -0.28 8.45
C VAL A 283 22.54 -0.32 6.92
N ASP A 284 21.31 -0.29 6.40
CA ASP A 284 21.07 -0.35 4.95
C ASP A 284 21.67 0.85 4.22
N LEU A 285 21.57 2.05 4.81
CA LEU A 285 22.20 3.26 4.28
C LEU A 285 23.72 3.16 4.29
N CYS A 286 24.33 2.64 5.36
CA CYS A 286 25.77 2.42 5.44
C CYS A 286 26.25 1.43 4.37
N LEU A 287 25.59 0.28 4.24
CA LEU A 287 25.92 -0.73 3.23
C LEU A 287 25.81 -0.15 1.82
N ALA A 288 24.67 0.45 1.47
CA ALA A 288 24.46 1.03 0.15
C ALA A 288 25.43 2.19 -0.17
N THR A 289 25.81 2.98 0.84
CA THR A 289 26.82 4.03 0.65
C THR A 289 28.20 3.42 0.39
N MET A 290 28.61 2.39 1.15
CA MET A 290 29.87 1.69 0.90
C MET A 290 29.89 1.06 -0.49
N ASP A 291 28.82 0.36 -0.88
CA ASP A 291 28.70 -0.26 -2.20
C ASP A 291 28.84 0.76 -3.34
N LYS A 292 28.29 1.96 -3.17
CA LYS A 292 28.45 3.05 -4.15
C LYS A 292 29.90 3.49 -4.35
N TYR A 293 30.74 3.43 -3.32
CA TYR A 293 32.16 3.80 -3.42
C TYR A 293 33.07 2.62 -3.77
N VAL A 294 32.68 1.40 -3.40
CA VAL A 294 33.43 0.16 -3.68
C VAL A 294 33.16 -0.32 -5.11
N SER A 295 32.02 0.04 -5.71
CA SER A 295 31.71 -0.24 -7.11
C SER A 295 32.82 0.29 -8.02
N GLU A 296 33.59 -0.63 -8.61
CA GLU A 296 34.74 -0.30 -9.45
C GLU A 296 34.29 0.54 -10.66
N PRO A 297 34.95 1.67 -10.98
CA PRO A 297 34.71 2.34 -12.25
C PRO A 297 35.01 1.37 -13.40
N PRO A 298 34.30 1.45 -14.54
CA PRO A 298 34.41 0.50 -15.66
C PRO A 298 35.81 0.42 -16.32
N ASN A 299 36.79 1.18 -15.83
CA ASN A 299 38.16 1.25 -16.33
C ASN A 299 39.23 1.03 -15.24
N MET A 300 38.88 0.44 -14.10
CA MET A 300 39.88 0.10 -13.09
C MET A 300 40.67 -1.14 -13.51
N LYS A 301 41.98 -0.98 -13.70
CA LYS A 301 42.90 -2.14 -13.76
C LYS A 301 42.87 -2.82 -12.39
N PRO A 302 42.97 -4.15 -12.30
CA PRO A 302 42.90 -4.89 -11.04
C PRO A 302 43.81 -4.24 -9.99
N TYR A 303 43.29 -3.99 -8.80
CA TYR A 303 44.10 -3.50 -7.68
C TYR A 303 45.30 -4.43 -7.45
N PRO A 304 46.52 -3.92 -7.29
CA PRO A 304 47.75 -4.71 -7.34
C PRO A 304 48.07 -5.41 -6.00
N PHE A 305 47.06 -5.74 -5.19
CA PHE A 305 47.30 -6.63 -4.07
C PHE A 305 47.27 -8.05 -4.59
N ALA A 306 48.46 -8.59 -4.82
CA ALA A 306 48.67 -10.00 -5.05
C ALA A 306 47.97 -10.79 -3.94
N THR A 307 47.01 -11.63 -4.31
CA THR A 307 46.46 -12.71 -3.49
C THR A 307 47.59 -13.70 -3.17
N GLY A 308 48.44 -13.35 -2.20
CA GLY A 308 49.63 -14.13 -1.89
C GLY A 308 50.64 -13.48 -0.96
N PHE A 309 50.26 -12.50 -0.15
CA PHE A 309 51.14 -12.07 0.95
C PHE A 309 51.01 -13.03 2.12
N GLU A 310 51.94 -13.98 2.19
CA GLU A 310 52.24 -14.74 3.40
C GLU A 310 52.75 -13.75 4.45
N TYR A 311 51.99 -13.57 5.54
CA TYR A 311 52.40 -12.75 6.68
C TYR A 311 53.63 -13.38 7.33
N LYS A 312 54.83 -12.86 7.03
CA LYS A 312 55.99 -13.13 7.87
C LYS A 312 55.82 -12.32 9.15
N GLY A 313 55.58 -13.04 10.25
CA GLY A 313 55.42 -12.48 11.58
C GLY A 313 56.54 -11.50 11.89
N VAL A 314 56.15 -10.36 12.47
CA VAL A 314 57.10 -9.39 13.00
C VAL A 314 57.65 -9.99 14.29
N ASP A 315 58.94 -10.31 14.31
CA ASP A 315 59.63 -10.68 15.55
C ASP A 315 59.61 -9.47 16.48
N TYR A 316 58.84 -9.55 17.56
CA TYR A 316 58.93 -8.60 18.65
C TYR A 316 60.23 -8.87 19.41
N GLU A 317 61.30 -8.17 19.06
CA GLU A 317 62.41 -8.01 19.99
C GLU A 317 61.87 -7.32 21.24
N SER A 318 61.92 -8.07 22.34
CA SER A 318 61.53 -7.63 23.67
C SER A 318 62.51 -6.56 24.12
N LEU A 319 62.11 -5.30 23.99
CA LEU A 319 62.79 -4.17 24.62
C LEU A 319 62.72 -4.34 26.15
N SER A 320 63.77 -4.92 26.71
CA SER A 320 64.03 -4.93 28.15
C SER A 320 64.30 -3.49 28.60
N TRP A 321 63.32 -2.88 29.27
CA TRP A 321 63.51 -1.61 29.96
C TRP A 321 64.54 -1.80 31.08
N GLY A 322 65.75 -1.29 30.86
CA GLY A 322 66.77 -1.21 31.90
C GLY A 322 66.38 -0.16 32.92
N PHE A 323 66.05 -0.61 34.14
CA PHE A 323 66.06 0.25 35.32
C PHE A 323 67.51 0.61 35.65
N GLY A 324 67.92 1.84 35.31
CA GLY A 324 69.15 2.44 35.80
C GLY A 324 68.90 3.14 37.14
N ASN A 325 69.29 2.49 38.24
CA ASN A 325 69.58 3.16 39.50
C ASN A 325 70.97 3.80 39.41
N ASN A 326 71.05 5.13 39.49
CA ASN A 326 71.90 5.90 40.42
C ASN A 326 71.73 7.40 40.17
#